data_AF-A0A2D8M644-F1
#
_entry.id   AF-A0A2D8M644-F1
#
_cell.length_a   1.000
_cell.length_b   1.000
_cell.length_c   1.000
_cell.angle_alpha   90.00
_cell.angle_beta   90.00
_cell.angle_gamma   90.00
#
_symmetry.space_group_name_H-M   'P 1'
#
loop_
_entity.id
_entity.type
_entity.pdbx_description
1 polymer ?
#
loop_
_entity_poly.entity_id
_entity_poly.type
_entity_poly.pdbx_seq_one_letter_code
_entity_poly.pdbx_strand_id
1 'polypeptide(L)' 'MHRTFNMGTGMILAVSSEHAEPIAAWLEERMLGTRIIGHVNDQGHKVTHALEGVEFSHY' A
#
# COMPACT_ATOMS: atom_id res chain seq x y z
N MET A 1 -3.82 -14.61 -9.35
CA MET A 1 -2.53 -13.96 -9.69
C MET A 1 -1.95 -13.23 -8.48
N HIS A 2 -2.65 -12.24 -7.90
CA HIS A 2 -2.18 -11.45 -6.75
C HIS A 2 -1.95 -12.25 -5.45
N ARG A 3 -2.46 -13.49 -5.33
CA ARG A 3 -2.18 -14.41 -4.20
C ARG A 3 -0.89 -15.22 -4.37
N THR A 4 -0.24 -15.16 -5.54
CA THR A 4 0.91 -16.00 -5.90
C THR A 4 2.09 -15.17 -6.41
N PHE A 5 1.82 -14.08 -7.11
CA PHE A 5 2.83 -13.14 -7.61
C PHE A 5 2.60 -11.77 -6.98
N ASN A 6 3.70 -11.08 -6.67
CA ASN A 6 3.70 -9.76 -6.04
C ASN A 6 3.30 -8.60 -6.97
N MET A 7 3.05 -8.90 -8.26
CA MET A 7 2.55 -7.96 -9.27
C MET A 7 3.37 -6.65 -9.38
N GLY A 8 4.68 -6.69 -9.11
CA GLY A 8 5.56 -5.52 -9.18
C GLY A 8 5.71 -4.75 -7.86
N THR A 9 5.05 -5.17 -6.79
CA THR A 9 5.19 -4.58 -5.44
C THR A 9 6.06 -5.50 -4.57
N GLY A 10 7.35 -5.18 -4.47
CA GLY A 10 8.30 -5.99 -3.68
C GLY A 10 8.19 -5.80 -2.16
N MET A 11 7.63 -4.68 -1.70
CA MET A 11 7.54 -4.31 -0.28
C MET A 11 6.29 -3.48 -0.03
N ILE A 12 5.67 -3.69 1.14
CA ILE A 12 4.52 -2.90 1.62
C ILE A 12 4.89 -2.32 2.99
N LEU A 13 4.62 -1.04 3.17
CA LEU A 13 4.80 -0.32 4.43
C LEU A 13 3.44 0.18 4.91
N ALA A 14 3.01 -0.26 6.10
CA ALA A 14 1.85 0.29 6.79
C ALA A 14 2.33 1.42 7.72
N VAL A 15 1.75 2.60 7.56
CA VAL A 15 2.11 3.81 8.32
C VAL A 15 0.86 4.54 8.78
N SER A 16 1.00 5.42 9.79
CA SER A 16 -0.08 6.33 10.16
C SER A 16 -0.48 7.18 8.95
N SER A 17 -1.80 7.36 8.75
CA SER A 17 -2.33 8.10 7.60
C SER A 17 -1.80 9.53 7.52
N GLU A 18 -1.56 10.16 8.67
CA GLU A 18 -1.03 11.52 8.77
C GLU A 18 0.43 11.65 8.29
N HIS A 19 1.13 10.53 8.13
CA HIS A 19 2.53 10.47 7.70
C HIS A 19 2.72 9.80 6.34
N ALA A 20 1.65 9.32 5.70
CA ALA A 20 1.75 8.55 4.46
C ALA A 20 2.42 9.34 3.31
N GLU A 21 1.98 10.57 3.08
CA GLU A 21 2.54 11.45 2.03
C GLU A 21 4.00 11.83 2.27
N PRO A 22 4.41 12.37 3.44
CA PRO A 22 5.80 12.76 3.66
C PRO A 22 6.75 11.55 3.62
N ILE A 23 6.31 10.38 4.10
CA ILE A 23 7.12 9.15 4.00
C ILE A 23 7.26 8.70 2.54
N ALA A 24 6.18 8.70 1.77
CA ALA A 24 6.22 8.32 0.35
C ALA A 24 7.15 9.25 -0.45
N ALA A 25 7.08 10.57 -0.22
CA ALA A 25 7.96 11.53 -0.87
C ALA A 25 9.44 11.29 -0.50
N TRP A 26 9.74 11.06 0.78
CA TRP A 26 11.10 10.79 1.24
C TRP A 26 11.67 9.47 0.68
N LEU A 27 10.83 8.46 0.52
CA LEU A 27 11.22 7.18 -0.08
C LEU A 27 11.42 7.28 -1.58
N GLU A 28 10.61 8.07 -2.31
CA GLU A 28 10.73 8.24 -3.76
C GLU A 28 12.10 8.81 -4.16
N GLU A 29 12.68 9.69 -3.32
CA GLU A 29 14.04 10.21 -3.52
C GLU A 29 15.12 9.12 -3.53
N ARG A 30 14.87 7.97 -2.89
CA ARG A 30 15.83 6.87 -2.70
C ARG A 30 15.47 5.63 -3.50
N MET A 31 14.19 5.42 -3.74
CA MET A 31 13.60 4.24 -4.36
C MET A 31 12.48 4.70 -5.30
N LEU A 32 12.86 4.96 -6.55
CA LEU A 32 11.94 5.37 -7.60
C LEU A 32 10.80 4.37 -7.77
N GLY A 33 9.58 4.88 -7.90
CA GLY A 33 8.37 4.08 -8.04
C GLY A 33 7.68 3.75 -6.70
N THR A 34 8.10 4.37 -5.60
CA THR A 34 7.38 4.33 -4.33
C THR A 34 6.06 5.08 -4.47
N ARG A 35 4.96 4.43 -4.07
CA ARG A 35 3.61 5.03 -4.09
C ARG A 35 2.78 4.56 -2.93
N ILE A 36 1.84 5.40 -2.52
CA ILE A 36 0.73 5.00 -1.66
C ILE A 36 -0.22 4.15 -2.52
N ILE A 37 -0.30 2.86 -2.22
CA ILE A 37 -1.09 1.89 -3.00
C ILE A 37 -2.46 1.58 -2.39
N GLY A 38 -2.72 2.02 -1.15
CA GLY A 38 -3.99 1.83 -0.48
C GLY A 38 -4.04 2.39 0.94
N HIS A 39 -5.20 2.28 1.59
CA HIS A 39 -5.45 2.73 2.96
C HIS A 39 -6.08 1.62 3.80
N VAL A 40 -5.67 1.51 5.06
CA VAL A 40 -6.30 0.64 6.07
C VAL A 40 -7.45 1.40 6.70
N ASN A 41 -8.67 0.84 6.65
CA ASN A 41 -9.83 1.39 7.34
C ASN A 41 -10.26 0.49 8.51
N ASP A 42 -10.63 1.13 9.62
CA ASP A 42 -10.87 0.49 10.93
C ASP A 42 -12.14 -0.40 10.98
N GLN A 43 -12.89 -0.48 9.87
CA GLN A 43 -14.03 -1.39 9.72
C GLN A 43 -13.60 -2.82 9.33
N GLY A 44 -12.60 -3.36 10.02
CA GLY A 44 -12.25 -4.79 9.97
C GLY A 44 -10.96 -5.16 9.21
N HIS A 45 -9.88 -4.38 9.33
CA HIS A 45 -8.56 -4.71 8.75
C HIS A 45 -8.59 -4.84 7.21
N LYS A 46 -9.40 -4.05 6.52
CA LYS A 46 -9.42 -4.02 5.05
C LYS A 46 -8.40 -3.01 4.52
N VAL A 47 -7.54 -3.46 3.62
CA VAL A 47 -6.70 -2.57 2.80
C VAL A 47 -7.45 -2.31 1.51
N THR A 48 -7.92 -1.08 1.32
CA THR A 48 -8.52 -0.63 0.06
C THR A 48 -7.40 -0.22 -0.88
N HIS A 49 -7.09 -1.03 -1.88
CA HIS A 49 -6.12 -0.68 -2.91
C HIS A 49 -6.71 0.39 -3.85
N ALA A 50 -5.88 1.34 -4.32
CA ALA A 50 -6.29 2.43 -5.21
C ALA A 50 -6.71 1.98 -6.64
N LEU A 51 -6.76 0.67 -6.90
CA LEU A 51 -7.29 0.07 -8.13
C LEU A 51 -8.64 -0.57 -7.79
N GLU A 52 -9.71 -0.20 -8.48
CA GLU A 52 -11.03 -0.84 -8.35
C GLU A 52 -10.88 -2.37 -8.52
N GLY A 53 -11.20 -3.13 -7.47
CA GLY A 53 -11.30 -4.60 -7.53
C GLY A 53 -10.19 -5.40 -6.85
N VAL A 54 -9.25 -4.78 -6.15
CA VAL A 54 -8.26 -5.51 -5.32
C VAL A 54 -8.49 -5.21 -3.85
N GLU A 55 -9.00 -6.20 -3.11
CA GLU A 55 -9.19 -6.14 -1.66
C GLU A 55 -8.47 -7.33 -1.02
N PHE A 56 -7.68 -7.08 0.03
CA PHE A 56 -7.11 -8.13 0.87
C PHE A 56 -7.69 -8.00 2.28
N SER A 57 -8.46 -9.01 2.69
CA SER A 57 -9.18 -9.06 3.98
C SER A 57 -8.50 -9.95 5.02
N HIS A 58 -7.28 -10.43 4.74
CA HIS A 58 -6.46 -11.21 5.65
C HIS A 58 -4.99 -10.93 5.34
N TYR A 59 -4.21 -10.63 6.38
CA TYR A 59 -2.76 -10.50 6.34
C TYR A 59 -2.13 -11.55 7.25
#